data_AF-A0A3C1P376-F1
#
_entry.id   AF-A0A3C1P376-F1
#
_cell.length_a   1.000
_cell.length_b   1.000
_cell.length_c   1.000
_cell.angle_alpha   90.00
_cell.angle_beta   90.00
_cell.angle_gamma   90.00
#
_symmetry.space_group_name_H-M   'P 1'
#
loop_
_entity.id
_entity.type
_entity.pdbx_description
1 polymer ?
#
loop_
_entity_poly.entity_id
_entity_poly.type
_entity_poly.pdbx_seq_one_letter_code
_entity_poly.pdbx_strand_id
1 'polypeptide(L)'
;MTDTEAVSDREPRGRQDKGNVFSRLALFIRQVVAELRKVIWPTRKELIAYTTVVVIFVLIMAGIIAGYDYVFTRGVLLIFG
;
A
#
# COMPACT_ATOMS: atom_id res chain seq x y z
N MET A 1 -25.86 -61.91 24.18
CA MET A 1 -26.33 -61.40 22.87
C MET A 1 -27.31 -60.31 23.24
N THR A 2 -27.05 -59.02 23.08
CA THR A 2 -26.49 -58.22 21.97
C THR A 2 -26.89 -56.78 22.39
N ASP A 3 -26.17 -55.68 22.25
CA ASP A 3 -24.89 -55.35 21.64
C ASP A 3 -24.28 -54.19 22.41
N THR A 4 -22.96 -54.21 22.47
CA THR A 4 -22.12 -53.05 22.72
C THR A 4 -22.31 -52.08 21.55
N GLU A 5 -23.16 -51.07 21.70
CA GLU A 5 -23.16 -49.92 20.78
C GLU A 5 -22.28 -48.82 21.38
N ALA A 6 -21.12 -48.69 20.76
CA ALA A 6 -20.11 -47.71 21.02
C ALA A 6 -20.66 -46.28 20.91
N VAL A 7 -20.87 -45.62 22.05
CA VAL A 7 -20.94 -44.16 22.08
C VAL A 7 -19.50 -43.63 21.97
N SER A 8 -19.04 -43.52 20.73
CA SER A 8 -17.81 -42.81 20.37
C SER A 8 -18.09 -41.31 20.41
N ASP A 9 -18.21 -40.76 21.61
CA ASP A 9 -18.22 -39.30 21.80
C ASP A 9 -16.77 -38.80 21.75
N ARG A 10 -16.26 -38.61 20.54
CA ARG A 10 -14.98 -37.90 20.33
C ARG A 10 -15.27 -36.41 20.41
N GLU A 11 -15.26 -35.86 21.61
CA GLU A 11 -15.05 -34.41 21.77
C GLU A 11 -13.73 -34.04 21.05
N PRO A 12 -13.76 -33.07 20.10
CA PRO A 12 -12.52 -32.53 19.57
C PRO A 12 -11.89 -31.74 20.72
N ARG A 13 -10.86 -32.33 21.33
CA ARG A 13 -10.03 -31.70 22.36
C ARG A 13 -9.64 -30.32 21.87
N GLY A 14 -10.24 -29.29 22.49
CA GLY A 14 -9.84 -27.92 22.35
C GLY A 14 -8.36 -27.83 22.64
N ARG A 15 -7.57 -27.62 21.58
CA ARG A 15 -6.14 -27.37 21.65
C ARG A 15 -5.97 -26.05 22.41
N GLN A 16 -5.81 -26.13 23.73
CA GLN A 16 -5.27 -25.06 24.54
C GLN A 16 -3.79 -24.91 24.15
N ASP A 17 -3.54 -24.25 23.01
CA ASP A 17 -2.18 -23.92 22.62
C ASP A 17 -1.79 -22.61 23.32
N LYS A 18 -0.82 -22.75 24.21
CA LYS A 18 -0.18 -21.67 24.95
C LYS A 18 0.49 -20.73 23.94
N GLY A 19 -0.20 -19.66 23.57
CA GLY A 19 0.27 -18.74 22.55
C GLY A 19 -0.44 -17.40 22.57
N ASN A 20 -0.67 -16.82 23.76
CA ASN A 20 -1.41 -15.56 23.91
C ASN A 20 -0.82 -14.40 23.10
N VAL A 21 0.47 -14.40 22.74
CA VAL A 21 1.12 -13.32 21.97
C VAL A 21 1.03 -13.55 20.45
N PHE A 22 1.31 -14.77 19.98
CA PHE A 22 1.19 -15.13 18.56
C PHE A 22 -0.26 -15.11 18.07
N SER A 23 -1.21 -15.53 18.91
CA SER A 23 -2.64 -15.44 18.61
C SER A 23 -3.12 -13.99 18.51
N ARG A 24 -2.63 -13.09 19.39
CA ARG A 24 -2.90 -11.64 19.33
C ARG A 24 -2.31 -11.00 18.07
N LEU A 25 -1.09 -11.37 17.70
CA LEU A 25 -0.45 -10.88 16.48
C LEU A 25 -1.21 -11.36 15.23
N ALA A 26 -1.64 -12.62 15.18
CA ALA A 26 -2.46 -13.14 14.09
C ALA A 26 -3.80 -12.41 13.96
N LEU A 27 -4.46 -12.11 15.10
CA LEU A 27 -5.67 -11.28 15.14
C LEU A 27 -5.42 -9.86 14.64
N PHE A 28 -4.32 -9.24 15.06
CA PHE A 28 -3.93 -7.89 14.62
C PHE A 28 -3.69 -7.83 13.10
N ILE A 29 -2.92 -8.76 12.54
CA ILE A 29 -2.70 -8.82 11.08
C ILE A 29 -4.01 -9.03 10.34
N ARG A 30 -4.90 -9.90 10.85
CA ARG A 30 -6.22 -10.12 10.26
C ARG A 30 -7.08 -8.85 10.28
N GLN A 31 -6.99 -8.04 11.34
CA GLN A 31 -7.66 -6.73 11.43
C GLN A 31 -7.06 -5.72 10.43
N VAL A 32 -5.73 -5.62 10.33
CA VAL A 32 -5.05 -4.74 9.38
C VAL A 32 -5.45 -5.06 7.94
N VAL A 33 -5.49 -6.35 7.56
CA VAL A 33 -5.93 -6.77 6.22
C VAL A 33 -7.41 -6.43 5.98
N ALA A 34 -8.26 -6.56 7.01
CA ALA A 34 -9.66 -6.17 6.91
C ALA A 34 -9.84 -4.66 6.69
N GLU A 35 -9.00 -3.83 7.30
CA GLU A 35 -9.03 -2.37 7.13
C GLU A 35 -8.40 -1.94 5.80
N LEU A 36 -7.30 -2.56 5.38
CA LEU A 36 -6.68 -2.32 4.07
C LEU A 36 -7.60 -2.68 2.91
N ARG A 37 -8.54 -3.61 3.09
CA ARG A 37 -9.60 -3.90 2.11
C ARG A 37 -10.63 -2.78 1.97
N LYS A 38 -10.76 -1.90 2.97
CA LYS A 38 -11.64 -0.71 2.90
C LYS A 38 -10.96 0.45 2.20
N VAL A 39 -9.65 0.41 1.99
CA VAL A 39 -8.98 1.36 1.13
C VAL A 39 -9.50 1.12 -0.28
N ILE A 40 -10.29 2.06 -0.77
CA ILE A 40 -10.79 2.05 -2.13
C ILE A 40 -9.57 2.20 -3.02
N TRP A 41 -9.12 1.10 -3.64
CA TRP A 41 -8.01 1.15 -4.57
C TRP A 41 -8.47 1.90 -5.81
N PRO A 42 -7.79 3.00 -6.15
CA PRO A 42 -8.20 3.87 -7.22
C PRO A 42 -8.26 3.09 -8.53
N THR A 43 -9.24 3.42 -9.37
CA THR A 43 -9.35 2.74 -10.66
C THR A 43 -8.18 3.13 -11.56
N ARG A 44 -7.80 2.27 -12.52
CA ARG A 44 -6.68 2.55 -13.44
C ARG A 44 -6.81 3.93 -14.12
N LYS A 45 -8.05 4.38 -14.36
CA LYS A 45 -8.35 5.68 -14.98
C LYS A 45 -8.00 6.85 -14.07
N GLU A 46 -8.32 6.77 -12.78
CA GLU A 46 -7.96 7.78 -11.79
C GLU A 46 -6.45 7.86 -11.61
N LEU A 47 -5.78 6.70 -11.56
CA LEU A 47 -4.33 6.64 -11.41
C LEU A 47 -3.62 7.30 -12.60
N ILE A 48 -4.09 7.04 -13.83
CA ILE A 48 -3.58 7.69 -15.05
C ILE A 48 -3.85 9.20 -15.01
N ALA A 49 -5.06 9.63 -14.60
CA ALA A 49 -5.38 11.06 -14.52
C ALA A 49 -4.43 11.79 -13.56
N TYR A 50 -4.20 11.24 -12.36
CA TYR A 50 -3.30 11.85 -11.38
C TYR A 50 -1.85 11.88 -11.87
N THR A 51 -1.35 10.81 -12.46
CA THR A 51 0.02 10.80 -12.99
C THR A 51 0.18 11.73 -14.19
N THR A 52 -0.82 11.84 -15.07
CA THR A 52 -0.81 12.79 -16.19
C THR A 52 -0.72 14.23 -15.71
N VAL A 53 -1.52 14.63 -14.71
CA VAL A 53 -1.46 15.99 -14.14
C VAL A 53 -0.06 16.28 -13.59
N VAL A 54 0.52 15.33 -12.84
CA VAL A 54 1.89 15.48 -12.29
C VAL A 54 2.93 15.60 -13.42
N VAL A 55 2.84 14.78 -14.46
CA VAL A 55 3.77 14.84 -15.60
C VAL A 55 3.69 16.20 -16.30
N ILE A 56 2.49 16.70 -16.58
CA ILE A 56 2.31 18.02 -17.20
C ILE A 56 2.90 19.12 -16.31
N PHE A 57 2.64 19.07 -15.01
CA PHE A 57 3.18 20.05 -14.07
C PHE A 57 4.72 20.05 -14.03
N VAL A 58 5.33 18.86 -13.98
CA VAL A 58 6.79 18.71 -14.01
C VAL A 58 7.38 19.25 -15.31
N LEU A 59 6.74 19.00 -16.46
CA LEU A 59 7.20 19.53 -17.75
C LEU A 59 7.17 21.06 -17.80
N ILE A 60 6.12 21.68 -17.25
CA ILE A 60 6.02 23.15 -17.17
C ILE A 60 7.14 23.71 -16.30
N MET A 61 7.33 23.16 -15.10
CA MET A 61 8.39 23.58 -14.18
C MET A 61 9.78 23.41 -14.80
N ALA A 62 10.04 22.26 -15.44
CA ALA A 62 11.29 22.02 -16.14
C ALA A 62 11.51 23.02 -17.28
N GLY A 63 10.46 23.35 -18.05
CA GLY A 63 10.55 24.36 -19.12
C GLY A 63 10.86 25.76 -18.58
N ILE A 64 10.24 26.16 -17.48
CA ILE A 64 10.51 27.46 -16.81
C ILE A 64 11.96 27.49 -16.31
N ILE A 65 12.41 26.46 -15.60
CA ILE A 65 13.77 26.37 -15.07
C ILE A 65 14.78 26.41 -16.22
N ALA A 66 14.60 25.61 -17.26
CA ALA A 66 15.48 25.60 -18.44
C ALA A 66 15.51 26.96 -19.15
N GLY A 67 14.36 27.65 -19.22
CA GLY A 67 14.28 29.01 -19.75
C GLY A 67 15.07 30.02 -18.89
N TYR A 68 14.93 29.95 -17.57
CA TYR A 68 15.74 30.77 -16.66
C TYR A 68 17.22 30.45 -16.79
N ASP A 69 17.62 29.19 -16.77
CA ASP A 69 19.01 28.77 -16.94
C ASP A 69 19.61 29.33 -18.24
N TYR A 70 18.85 29.31 -19.34
CA TYR A 70 19.27 29.90 -20.60
C TYR A 70 19.47 31.42 -20.50
N VAL A 71 18.52 32.14 -19.90
CA VAL A 71 18.61 33.59 -19.71
C VAL A 71 19.78 33.97 -18.80
N PHE A 72 19.95 33.28 -17.68
CA PHE A 72 21.06 33.48 -16.76
C PHE A 72 22.40 33.18 -17.43
N THR A 73 22.51 32.10 -18.20
CA THR A 73 23.74 31.76 -18.92
C THR A 73 24.13 32.87 -19.89
N ARG A 74 23.17 33.37 -20.68
CA ARG A 74 23.42 34.48 -21.62
C ARG A 74 23.72 35.80 -20.90
N GLY A 75 23.05 36.09 -19.79
CA GLY A 75 23.29 37.29 -18.99
C GLY A 75 24.65 37.30 -18.32
N VAL A 76 25.06 36.18 -17.72
CA VAL A 76 26.39 36.03 -17.10
C VAL A 76 27.48 36.13 -18.15
N LEU A 77 27.32 35.49 -19.31
CA LEU A 77 28.28 35.61 -20.42
C LEU A 77 28.41 37.04 -20.96
N LEU A 78 27.36 37.86 -20.89
CA LEU A 78 27.41 39.27 -21.30
C LEU A 78 28.06 40.19 -20.26
N ILE A 79 27.97 39.83 -18.98
CA ILE A 79 28.50 40.64 -17.87
C ILE A 79 29.97 40.29 -17.58
N PHE A 80 30.33 39.01 -17.68
CA PHE A 80 31.65 38.50 -17.31
C PHE A 80 32.49 38.02 -18.52
N GLY A 81 31.91 37.94 -19.71
CA GLY A 81 32.64 37.76 -20.97
C GLY A 81 33.03 39.11 -21.58
#